data_AF-D6PCZ6-F1
#
_entry.id   AF-D6PCZ6-F1
#
_cell.length_a   1.000
_cell.length_b   1.000
_cell.length_c   1.000
_cell.angle_alpha   90.00
_cell.angle_beta   90.00
_cell.angle_gamma   90.00
#
_symmetry.space_group_name_H-M   'P 1'
#
loop_
_entity.id
_entity.type
_entity.pdbx_description
1 polymer ?
#
loop_
_entity_poly.entity_id
_entity_poly.type
_entity_poly.pdbx_seq_one_letter_code
_entity_poly.pdbx_strand_id
1 'polypeptide(L)' 'MEFNINKNDLVEPALLASNVSEKRQSIPILSNVLISAAKNSIKITATDLEIEYKTTIEGVEVKKRVKSQYLLEN' A
#
# COMPACT_ATOMS: atom_id res chain seq x y z
N MET A 1 -1.74 12.51 0.37
CA MET A 1 -2.96 11.67 0.31
C MET A 1 -3.59 11.72 1.68
N GLU A 2 -4.90 11.62 1.79
CA GLU A 2 -5.62 11.64 3.06
C GLU A 2 -6.81 10.68 2.99
N PHE A 3 -6.92 9.76 3.96
CA PHE A 3 -8.01 8.81 4.13
C PHE A 3 -8.19 8.48 5.61
N ASN A 4 -9.37 7.98 5.97
CA ASN A 4 -9.70 7.50 7.31
C ASN A 4 -10.06 6.01 7.26
N ILE A 5 -9.44 5.22 8.13
CA ILE A 5 -9.58 3.75 8.17
C ILE A 5 -9.65 3.29 9.63
N ASN A 6 -10.40 2.22 9.91
CA ASN A 6 -10.37 1.58 11.22
C ASN A 6 -8.99 0.94 11.44
N LYS A 7 -8.41 1.14 12.62
CA LYS A 7 -7.12 0.53 12.99
C LYS A 7 -7.13 -0.99 12.80
N ASN A 8 -8.22 -1.67 13.17
CA ASN A 8 -8.30 -3.12 13.10
C ASN A 8 -8.21 -3.64 11.66
N ASP A 9 -8.76 -2.88 10.71
CA ASP A 9 -8.72 -3.25 9.28
C ASP A 9 -7.31 -3.05 8.70
N LEU A 10 -6.48 -2.19 9.29
CA LEU A 10 -5.13 -1.89 8.80
C LEU A 10 -4.03 -2.77 9.41
N VAL A 11 -4.21 -3.27 10.65
CA VAL A 11 -3.15 -3.95 11.42
C VAL A 11 -2.60 -5.17 10.69
N GLU A 12 -3.46 -6.09 10.27
CA GLU A 12 -3.03 -7.31 9.58
C GLU A 12 -2.41 -7.00 8.20
N PRO A 13 -3.05 -6.20 7.31
CA PRO A 13 -2.45 -5.79 6.04
C PRO A 13 -1.07 -5.13 6.18
N ALA A 14 -0.90 -4.24 7.16
CA ALA A 14 0.37 -3.56 7.39
C ALA A 14 1.46 -4.55 7.87
N LEU A 15 1.10 -5.50 8.74
CA LEU A 15 2.02 -6.51 9.24
C LEU A 15 2.49 -7.45 8.11
N LEU A 16 1.56 -7.95 7.30
CA LEU A 16 1.88 -8.84 6.18
C LEU A 16 2.73 -8.14 5.11
N ALA A 17 2.41 -6.89 4.78
CA ALA A 17 3.22 -6.08 3.88
C ALA A 17 4.66 -5.89 4.40
N SER A 18 4.81 -5.60 5.70
CA SER A 18 6.12 -5.43 6.35
C SER A 18 6.94 -6.73 6.40
N ASN A 19 6.28 -7.89 6.38
CA ASN A 19 6.97 -9.18 6.33
C ASN A 19 7.54 -9.50 4.96
N VAL A 20 6.89 -9.01 3.90
CA VAL A 20 7.28 -9.20 2.50
C VAL A 20 8.26 -8.12 2.00
N SER A 21 8.26 -6.92 2.58
CA SER A 21 9.22 -5.88 2.22
C SER A 21 10.67 -6.32 2.45
N GLU A 22 11.60 -5.86 1.60
CA GLU A 22 13.01 -6.20 1.73
C GLU A 22 13.61 -5.66 3.03
N LYS A 23 14.14 -6.56 3.88
CA LYS A 23 14.68 -6.20 5.21
C LYS A 23 16.18 -5.86 5.20
N ARG A 24 16.90 -6.29 4.16
CA ARG A 24 18.36 -6.15 4.04
C ARG A 24 18.82 -4.77 3.58
N GLN A 25 17.88 -3.87 3.26
CA GLN A 25 18.12 -2.49 2.82
C GLN A 25 19.08 -2.37 1.62
N SER A 26 19.26 -3.43 0.83
CA SER A 26 20.10 -3.40 -0.37
C SER A 26 19.42 -2.59 -1.47
N ILE A 27 18.09 -2.64 -1.55
CA ILE A 27 17.26 -1.78 -2.40
C ILE A 27 16.29 -1.00 -1.48
N PRO A 28 16.67 0.21 -1.00
CA PRO A 28 15.89 0.94 0.01
C PRO A 28 14.44 1.26 -0.37
N ILE A 29 14.09 1.32 -1.66
CA ILE A 29 12.70 1.53 -2.06
C ILE A 29 11.80 0.32 -1.72
N LEU A 30 12.37 -0.89 -1.64
CA LEU A 30 11.66 -2.13 -1.34
C LEU A 30 11.43 -2.37 0.15
N SER A 31 12.05 -1.57 1.03
CA SER A 31 11.69 -1.54 2.46
C SER A 31 10.42 -0.72 2.73
N ASN A 32 9.83 -0.10 1.69
CA ASN A 32 8.60 0.66 1.79
C ASN A 32 7.38 -0.16 1.37
N VAL A 33 6.22 0.32 1.78
CA VAL A 33 4.92 -0.20 1.36
C VAL A 33 4.27 0.81 0.40
N LEU A 34 3.85 0.34 -0.77
CA LEU A 34 3.06 1.13 -1.70
C LEU A 34 1.61 1.17 -1.21
N ILE A 35 1.11 2.37 -0.93
CA ILE A 35 -0.30 2.62 -0.61
C ILE A 35 -0.91 3.44 -1.73
N SER A 36 -1.95 2.91 -2.36
CA SER A 36 -2.71 3.59 -3.40
C SER A 36 -4.18 3.67 -3.01
N ALA A 37 -4.76 4.87 -3.07
CA ALA A 37 -6.18 5.05 -2.80
C ALA A 37 -6.99 4.98 -4.10
N ALA A 38 -8.10 4.26 -4.07
CA ALA A 38 -9.15 4.23 -5.09
C ALA A 38 -10.46 4.83 -4.55
N LYS A 39 -11.55 4.77 -5.31
CA LYS A 39 -12.86 5.25 -4.83
C LYS A 39 -13.36 4.27 -3.76
N ASN A 40 -13.38 4.73 -2.50
CA ASN A 40 -13.83 3.97 -1.32
C ASN A 40 -12.94 2.78 -0.90
N SER A 41 -11.67 2.76 -1.31
CA SER A 41 -10.73 1.71 -0.90
C SER A 41 -9.29 2.18 -0.94
N ILE A 42 -8.42 1.45 -0.23
CA ILE A 42 -6.97 1.55 -0.36
C ILE A 42 -6.40 0.19 -0.72
N LYS A 43 -5.38 0.19 -1.58
CA LYS A 43 -4.59 -0.97 -1.93
C LYS A 43 -3.20 -0.83 -1.33
N ILE A 44 -2.75 -1.89 -0.67
CA ILE A 44 -1.46 -2.02 -0.02
C ILE A 44 -0.64 -3.03 -0.81
N THR A 45 0.61 -2.70 -1.12
CA THR A 45 1.51 -3.59 -1.86
C THR A 45 2.93 -3.51 -1.30
N ALA A 46 3.60 -4.66 -1.16
CA ALA A 46 5.00 -4.77 -0.79
C ALA A 46 5.66 -5.92 -1.56
N THR A 47 6.95 -5.82 -1.83
CA THR A 47 7.72 -6.84 -2.56
C THR A 47 9.20 -6.77 -2.20
N ASP A 48 9.89 -7.90 -2.30
CA ASP A 48 11.35 -8.04 -2.23
C ASP A 48 11.95 -8.56 -3.55
N LEU A 49 11.19 -8.46 -4.66
CA LEU A 49 11.47 -9.01 -5.99
C LEU A 49 11.35 -10.52 -6.14
N GLU A 50 11.24 -11.29 -5.05
CA GLU A 50 10.97 -12.73 -5.10
C GLU A 50 9.48 -13.00 -4.93
N ILE A 51 8.85 -12.30 -3.98
CA ILE A 51 7.42 -12.41 -3.68
C ILE A 51 6.75 -11.03 -3.64
N GLU A 52 5.44 -11.00 -3.93
CA GLU A 52 4.59 -9.81 -3.83
C GLU A 52 3.43 -10.08 -2.85
N TYR A 53 3.24 -9.16 -1.90
CA TYR A 53 2.02 -9.06 -1.12
C TYR A 53 1.15 -7.94 -1.68
N LYS A 54 -0.12 -8.23 -1.98
CA LYS A 54 -1.09 -7.24 -2.44
C LYS A 54 -2.45 -7.50 -1.81
N THR A 55 -3.01 -6.47 -1.20
CA THR A 55 -4.37 -6.52 -0.62
C THR A 55 -5.11 -5.21 -0.84
N THR A 56 -6.44 -5.28 -0.79
CA THR A 56 -7.35 -4.14 -0.88
C THR A 56 -8.23 -4.10 0.36
N ILE A 57 -8.32 -2.92 0.98
CA ILE A 57 -9.24 -2.66 2.08
C ILE A 57 -10.37 -1.79 1.53
N GLU A 58 -11.58 -2.34 1.52
CA GLU A 58 -12.80 -1.69 1.08
C GLU A 58 -13.42 -0.84 2.20
N GLY A 59 -14.32 0.09 1.85
CA GLY A 59 -15.03 0.91 2.83
C GLY A 59 -14.20 2.03 3.45
N VAL A 60 -13.08 2.39 2.81
CA VAL A 60 -12.16 3.42 3.32
C VAL A 60 -12.57 4.79 2.79
N GLU A 61 -12.85 5.72 3.70
CA GLU A 61 -13.19 7.10 3.35
C GLU A 61 -11.95 7.85 2.88
N VAL A 62 -11.83 8.09 1.56
CA VAL A 62 -10.68 8.80 0.97
C VAL A 62 -11.04 10.27 0.72
N LYS A 63 -10.43 11.17 1.50
CA LYS A 63 -10.66 12.63 1.45
C LYS A 63 -9.83 13.33 0.39
N LYS A 64 -8.59 12.90 0.18
CA LYS A 64 -7.68 13.50 -0.81
C LYS A 64 -6.80 12.45 -1.46
N ARG A 65 -6.95 12.30 -2.77
CA ARG A 65 -6.04 11.49 -3.60
C ARG A 65 -4.92 12.39 -4.12
N VAL A 66 -3.69 11.89 -4.10
CA VAL A 66 -2.61 12.50 -4.88
C VAL A 66 -2.56 11.70 -6.17
N LYS A 67 -2.93 12.32 -7.30
CA LYS A 67 -2.68 11.71 -8.60
C LYS A 67 -1.16 11.74 -8.81
N SER A 68 -0.52 10.58 -8.85
CA SER A 68 0.83 10.50 -9.38
C SER A 68 0.74 10.86 -10.86
N GLN A 69 1.46 11.89 -11.27
CA GLN A 69 1.44 12.46 -12.62
C GLN A 69 2.13 11.56 -13.66
N TYR A 70 2.55 10.35 -13.26
CA TYR A 70 3.42 9.46 -14.04
C TYR A 70 2.86 8.05 -14.28
N LEU A 71 1.64 7.73 -13.84
CA LEU A 71 1.03 6.45 -14.14
C LEU A 71 -0.02 6.64 -15.23
N LEU A 72 0.44 6.47 -16.47
CA LEU A 72 -0.36 6.37 -17.67
C LEU A 72 -1.46 5.34 -17.47
N GLU A 73 -2.70 5.75 -17.74
CA GLU A 73 -3.82 4.86 -18.00
C GLU A 73 -3.45 4.03 -19.23
N ASN A 74 -3.14 2.75 -19.01
CA ASN A 74 -3.23 1.69 -20.00
C ASN A 74 -4.17 0.62 -19.42
#